data_AF-A0A973TF67-F1
#
_entry.id   AF-A0A973TF67-F1
#
_cell.length_a   1.000
_cell.length_b   1.000
_cell.length_c   1.000
_cell.angle_alpha   90.00
_cell.angle_beta   90.00
_cell.angle_gamma   90.00
#
_symmetry.space_group_name_H-M   'P 1'
#
loop_
_entity.id
_entity.type
_entity.pdbx_description
1 polymer ?
#
loop_
_entity_poly.entity_id
_entity_poly.type
_entity_poly.pdbx_seq_one_letter_code
_entity_poly.pdbx_strand_id
1 'polypeptide(L)'
;MHADDSPQWTLEERFHAAMLHLYYTCAARLKPPYFAARFLALVHECGGKQAADQLLAGAAPSAGFIELALRGAEHLPLSVEYLVLQSPWCALFSTEQRAIARERLLQAGCTPPEEDRDIDTSRDQAHATTVDD
;
A
#
# COMPACT_ATOMS: atom_id res chain seq x y z
N MET A 1 19.92 -35.51 2.93
CA MET A 1 19.54 -34.34 3.73
C MET A 1 19.76 -33.12 2.84
N HIS A 2 18.81 -32.81 1.95
CA HIS A 2 18.86 -31.57 1.17
C HIS A 2 18.10 -30.54 2.00
N ALA A 3 18.83 -29.56 2.51
CA ALA A 3 18.24 -28.38 3.09
C ALA A 3 17.34 -27.73 2.03
N ASP A 4 16.19 -27.26 2.48
CA ASP A 4 15.22 -26.48 1.72
C ASP A 4 15.89 -25.17 1.25
N ASP A 5 16.62 -25.23 0.14
CA ASP A 5 17.25 -24.07 -0.53
C ASP A 5 16.19 -23.35 -1.40
N SER A 6 15.02 -23.12 -0.82
CA SER A 6 14.01 -22.26 -1.41
C SER A 6 14.56 -20.83 -1.34
N PRO A 7 14.64 -20.09 -2.46
CA PRO A 7 15.04 -18.69 -2.41
C PRO A 7 14.06 -17.95 -1.52
N GLN A 8 14.52 -17.55 -0.33
CA GLN A 8 13.75 -16.68 0.55
C GLN A 8 13.76 -15.31 -0.10
N TRP A 9 12.69 -14.98 -0.83
CA TRP A 9 12.56 -13.63 -1.39
C TRP A 9 12.61 -12.60 -0.28
N THR A 10 13.48 -11.62 -0.48
CA THR A 10 13.53 -10.41 0.34
C THR A 10 12.19 -9.70 0.31
N LEU A 11 11.92 -8.88 1.33
CA LEU A 11 10.70 -8.10 1.39
C LEU A 11 10.55 -7.18 0.16
N GLU A 12 11.66 -6.65 -0.36
CA GLU A 12 11.69 -5.84 -1.59
C GLU A 12 11.34 -6.64 -2.86
N GLU A 13 11.86 -7.86 -3.01
CA GLU A 13 11.50 -8.73 -4.15
C GLU A 13 10.03 -9.13 -4.10
N ARG A 14 9.51 -9.44 -2.91
CA ARG A 14 8.10 -9.72 -2.70
C ARG A 14 7.24 -8.49 -3.02
N PHE A 15 7.71 -7.30 -2.65
CA PHE A 15 7.03 -6.05 -2.98
C PHE A 15 7.06 -5.76 -4.49
N HIS A 16 8.17 -6.02 -5.17
CA HIS A 16 8.25 -5.93 -6.63
C HIS A 16 7.22 -6.85 -7.31
N ALA A 17 7.13 -8.11 -6.88
CA ALA A 17 6.11 -9.03 -7.38
C ALA A 17 4.69 -8.53 -7.10
N ALA A 18 4.45 -7.94 -5.92
CA ALA A 18 3.16 -7.34 -5.57
C ALA A 18 2.80 -6.15 -6.48
N MET A 19 3.77 -5.29 -6.85
CA MET A 19 3.55 -4.20 -7.80
C MET A 19 3.20 -4.69 -9.20
N LEU A 20 3.88 -5.74 -9.68
CA LEU A 20 3.54 -6.35 -10.97
C LEU A 20 2.13 -6.97 -10.92
N HIS A 21 1.80 -7.68 -9.85
CA HIS A 21 0.47 -8.21 -9.64
C HIS A 21 -0.60 -7.11 -9.60
N LEU A 22 -0.32 -5.99 -8.94
CA LEU A 22 -1.19 -4.82 -8.89
C LEU A 22 -1.51 -4.28 -10.28
N TYR A 23 -0.51 -4.18 -11.16
CA TYR A 23 -0.70 -3.76 -12.56
C TYR A 23 -1.65 -4.69 -13.32
N TYR A 24 -1.41 -6.01 -13.26
CA TYR A 24 -2.25 -6.98 -13.97
C TYR A 24 -3.68 -7.00 -13.41
N THR A 25 -3.82 -6.90 -12.09
CA THR A 25 -5.12 -6.84 -11.41
C THR A 25 -5.86 -5.54 -11.72
N CYS A 26 -5.19 -4.39 -11.74
CA CYS A 26 -5.74 -3.11 -12.21
C CYS A 26 -6.36 -3.25 -13.59
N ALA A 27 -5.56 -3.71 -14.55
CA ALA A 27 -5.98 -3.81 -15.94
C ALA A 27 -7.22 -4.69 -16.12
N ALA A 28 -7.32 -5.79 -15.35
CA ALA A 28 -8.44 -6.72 -15.41
C ALA A 28 -9.71 -6.22 -14.69
N ARG A 29 -9.57 -5.46 -13.59
CA ARG A 29 -10.71 -5.01 -12.77
C ARG A 29 -11.38 -3.74 -13.31
N LEU A 30 -10.71 -2.99 -14.16
CA LEU A 30 -11.21 -1.74 -14.72
C LEU A 30 -12.01 -1.95 -16.01
N LYS A 31 -13.10 -1.18 -16.17
CA LYS A 31 -13.92 -1.16 -17.38
C LYS A 31 -14.11 0.29 -17.88
N PRO A 32 -13.56 0.67 -19.05
CA PRO A 32 -12.67 -0.13 -19.92
C PRO A 32 -11.30 -0.42 -19.24
N PRO A 33 -10.54 -1.43 -19.68
CA PRO A 33 -9.22 -1.72 -19.14
C PRO A 33 -8.28 -0.50 -19.23
N TYR A 34 -7.43 -0.32 -18.22
CA TYR A 34 -6.37 0.69 -18.21
C TYR A 34 -5.02 0.02 -17.99
N PHE A 35 -4.11 0.23 -18.95
CA PHE A 35 -2.76 -0.32 -18.92
C PHE A 35 -1.77 0.81 -18.66
N ALA A 36 -1.29 0.89 -17.42
CA ALA A 36 -0.26 1.86 -17.03
C ALA A 36 1.13 1.44 -17.53
N ALA A 37 1.37 1.46 -18.85
CA ALA A 37 2.62 0.98 -19.44
C ALA A 37 3.87 1.68 -18.87
N ARG A 38 3.76 2.98 -18.56
CA ARG A 38 4.85 3.76 -17.90
C ARG A 38 5.15 3.26 -16.50
N PHE A 39 4.11 2.85 -15.75
CA PHE A 39 4.28 2.26 -14.43
C PHE A 39 4.98 0.90 -14.54
N LEU A 40 4.54 0.05 -15.47
CA LEU A 40 5.13 -1.26 -15.68
C LEU A 40 6.62 -1.16 -16.06
N ALA A 41 6.95 -0.24 -16.99
CA ALA A 41 8.34 0.02 -17.37
C ALA A 41 9.18 0.48 -16.17
N LEU A 42 8.68 1.45 -15.39
CA LEU A 42 9.37 1.97 -14.20
C LEU A 42 9.67 0.86 -13.18
N VAL A 43 8.70 -0.04 -12.93
CA VAL A 43 8.87 -1.15 -11.99
C VAL A 43 9.89 -2.17 -12.50
N HIS A 44 9.95 -2.42 -13.81
CA HIS A 44 10.96 -3.29 -14.40
C HIS A 44 12.36 -2.67 -14.41
N GLU A 45 12.48 -1.37 -14.60
CA GLU A 45 13.77 -0.67 -14.70
C GLU A 45 14.45 -0.50 -13.33
N CYS A 46 13.71 -0.06 -12.32
CA CYS A 46 14.29 0.31 -11.01
C CYS A 46 13.88 -0.63 -9.87
N GLY A 47 12.99 -1.60 -10.12
CA GLY A 47 12.41 -2.46 -9.09
C GLY A 47 11.24 -1.79 -8.35
N GLY A 48 10.48 -2.60 -7.61
CA GLY A 48 9.24 -2.12 -6.98
C GLY A 48 9.47 -1.02 -5.94
N LYS A 49 10.45 -1.23 -5.05
CA LYS A 49 10.75 -0.28 -3.98
C LYS A 49 11.15 1.09 -4.51
N GLN A 50 12.13 1.16 -5.42
CA GLN A 50 12.55 2.45 -5.99
C GLN A 50 11.45 3.09 -6.84
N ALA A 51 10.63 2.30 -7.56
CA ALA A 51 9.49 2.84 -8.29
C ALA A 51 8.50 3.51 -7.33
N ALA A 52 8.15 2.86 -6.21
CA ALA A 52 7.28 3.44 -5.19
C ALA A 52 7.89 4.71 -4.56
N ASP A 53 9.20 4.71 -4.27
CA ASP A 53 9.89 5.90 -3.77
C ASP A 53 9.73 7.09 -4.73
N GLN A 54 9.94 6.88 -6.03
CA GLN A 54 9.80 7.93 -7.04
C GLN A 54 8.35 8.45 -7.14
N LEU A 55 7.36 7.56 -7.05
CA LEU A 55 5.94 7.93 -7.09
C LEU A 55 5.51 8.74 -5.86
N LEU A 56 6.07 8.43 -4.69
CA LEU A 56 5.78 9.14 -3.44
C LEU A 56 6.57 10.45 -3.32
N ALA A 57 7.78 10.52 -3.86
CA ALA A 57 8.61 11.73 -3.87
C ALA A 57 8.06 12.86 -4.76
N GLY A 58 7.20 12.52 -5.73
CA GLY A 58 6.54 13.52 -6.57
C GLY A 58 5.61 14.43 -5.77
N ALA A 59 5.61 15.74 -6.04
CA ALA A 59 4.69 16.67 -5.40
C ALA A 59 3.22 16.41 -5.81
N ALA A 60 2.99 15.87 -7.00
CA ALA A 60 1.67 15.50 -7.50
C ALA A 60 1.50 13.97 -7.52
N PRO A 61 0.26 13.46 -7.33
CA PRO A 61 -0.03 12.05 -7.53
C PRO A 61 0.29 11.59 -8.94
N SER A 62 0.61 10.30 -9.09
CA SER A 62 0.91 9.73 -10.40
C SER A 62 -0.31 9.76 -11.33
N ALA A 63 -0.08 9.79 -12.64
CA ALA A 63 -1.17 9.73 -13.62
C ALA A 63 -2.06 8.49 -13.44
N GLY A 64 -1.48 7.35 -13.04
CA GLY A 64 -2.22 6.13 -12.75
C GLY A 64 -3.11 6.27 -11.51
N PHE A 65 -2.62 6.93 -10.45
CA PHE A 65 -3.44 7.23 -9.27
C PHE A 65 -4.62 8.15 -9.62
N ILE A 66 -4.36 9.22 -10.37
CA ILE A 66 -5.41 10.15 -10.82
C ILE A 66 -6.47 9.41 -11.64
N GLU A 67 -6.06 8.54 -12.56
CA GLU A 67 -6.97 7.73 -13.36
C GLU A 67 -7.86 6.82 -12.49
N LEU A 68 -7.29 6.17 -11.48
CA LEU A 68 -8.06 5.35 -10.53
C LEU A 68 -9.06 6.21 -9.74
N ALA A 69 -8.63 7.36 -9.22
CA ALA A 69 -9.48 8.28 -8.48
C ALA A 69 -10.66 8.80 -9.33
N LEU A 70 -10.40 9.15 -10.60
CA LEU A 70 -11.42 9.62 -11.54
C LEU A 70 -12.48 8.55 -11.84
N ARG A 71 -12.11 7.27 -11.74
CA ARG A 71 -13.03 6.15 -11.97
C ARG A 71 -13.84 5.78 -10.73
N GLY A 72 -13.36 6.14 -9.54
CA GLY A 72 -14.06 5.92 -8.28
C GLY A 72 -13.13 5.50 -7.14
N ALA A 73 -13.47 5.89 -5.93
CA ALA A 73 -12.68 5.60 -4.73
C ALA A 73 -12.55 4.08 -4.46
N GLU A 74 -13.47 3.26 -4.94
CA GLU A 74 -13.42 1.79 -4.89
C GLU A 74 -12.25 1.19 -5.68
N HIS A 75 -11.64 1.96 -6.58
CA HIS A 75 -10.48 1.54 -7.36
C HIS A 75 -9.16 1.98 -6.74
N LEU A 76 -9.17 2.87 -5.75
CA LEU A 76 -7.97 3.30 -5.03
C LEU A 76 -7.26 2.20 -4.22
N PRO A 77 -7.92 1.11 -3.77
CA PRO A 77 -7.22 -0.08 -3.29
C PRO A 77 -6.29 -0.75 -4.31
N LEU A 78 -6.42 -0.40 -5.60
CA LEU A 78 -5.55 -0.86 -6.68
C LEU A 78 -4.37 0.09 -6.95
N SER A 79 -4.17 1.09 -6.10
CA SER A 79 -3.06 2.04 -6.20
C SER A 79 -1.82 1.61 -5.42
N VAL A 80 -0.68 2.22 -5.75
CA VAL A 80 0.57 2.04 -5.00
C VAL A 80 0.44 2.62 -3.61
N GLU A 81 -0.21 3.77 -3.48
CA GLU A 81 -0.48 4.45 -2.22
C GLU A 81 -1.20 3.55 -1.21
N TYR A 82 -2.15 2.73 -1.68
CA TYR A 82 -2.82 1.76 -0.81
C TYR A 82 -1.89 0.60 -0.45
N LEU A 83 -1.14 0.08 -1.43
CA LEU A 83 -0.23 -1.04 -1.23
C LEU A 83 0.89 -0.73 -0.22
N VAL A 84 1.49 0.47 -0.26
CA VAL A 84 2.59 0.85 0.65
C VAL A 84 2.17 0.96 2.11
N LEU A 85 0.87 1.10 2.39
CA LEU A 85 0.33 1.16 3.73
C LEU A 85 0.00 -0.21 4.31
N GLN A 86 -0.07 -1.25 3.49
CA GLN A 86 -0.39 -2.60 3.95
C GLN A 86 0.82 -3.27 4.59
N SER A 87 0.57 -4.08 5.63
CA SER A 87 1.54 -5.04 6.13
C SER A 87 1.74 -6.17 5.10
N PRO A 88 2.97 -6.64 4.83
CA PRO A 88 4.24 -6.24 5.46
C PRO A 88 4.98 -5.08 4.76
N TRP A 89 4.41 -4.52 3.69
CA TRP A 89 5.08 -3.55 2.82
C TRP A 89 5.38 -2.23 3.50
N CYS A 90 4.54 -1.80 4.45
CA CYS A 90 4.73 -0.57 5.21
C CYS A 90 6.08 -0.50 5.93
N ALA A 91 6.71 -1.64 6.23
CA ALA A 91 8.05 -1.71 6.82
C ALA A 91 9.18 -1.28 5.86
N LEU A 92 8.94 -1.27 4.54
CA LEU A 92 9.89 -0.78 3.53
C LEU A 92 9.93 0.75 3.41
N PHE A 93 8.91 1.44 3.94
CA PHE A 93 8.69 2.86 3.71
C PHE A 93 8.82 3.66 5.00
N SER A 94 9.34 4.88 4.88
CA SER A 94 9.42 5.81 6.00
C SER A 94 8.04 6.30 6.44
N THR A 95 7.93 6.77 7.67
CA THR A 95 6.69 7.38 8.18
C THR A 95 6.22 8.55 7.30
N GLU A 96 7.14 9.32 6.73
CA GLU A 96 6.83 10.44 5.82
C GLU A 96 6.22 9.94 4.50
N GLN A 97 6.81 8.89 3.91
CA GLN A 97 6.30 8.27 2.69
C GLN A 97 4.90 7.69 2.91
N ARG A 98 4.68 7.03 4.05
CA ARG A 98 3.36 6.51 4.44
C ARG A 98 2.36 7.65 4.70
N ALA A 99 2.79 8.75 5.32
CA ALA A 99 1.95 9.92 5.51
C ALA A 99 1.48 10.53 4.19
N ILE A 100 2.39 10.67 3.20
CA ILE A 100 2.05 11.15 1.85
C ILE A 100 1.03 10.21 1.18
N ALA A 101 1.27 8.90 1.21
CA ALA A 101 0.36 7.92 0.64
C ALA A 101 -1.04 7.99 1.28
N ARG A 102 -1.08 8.07 2.62
CA ARG A 102 -2.30 8.20 3.40
C ARG A 102 -3.06 9.48 3.05
N GLU A 103 -2.38 10.61 2.98
CA GLU A 103 -2.99 11.90 2.65
C GLU A 103 -3.63 11.86 1.26
N ARG A 104 -2.92 11.32 0.26
CA ARG A 104 -3.45 11.19 -1.11
C ARG A 104 -4.73 10.36 -1.17
N LEU A 105 -4.76 9.23 -0.47
CA LEU A 105 -5.95 8.37 -0.41
C LEU A 105 -7.13 9.10 0.23
N LEU A 106 -6.90 9.79 1.35
CA LEU A 106 -7.94 10.55 2.05
C LEU A 106 -8.47 11.71 1.18
N GLN A 107 -7.59 12.45 0.51
CA GLN A 107 -7.96 13.52 -0.41
C GLN A 107 -8.82 13.02 -1.57
N ALA A 108 -8.58 11.78 -2.02
CA ALA A 108 -9.36 11.14 -3.07
C ALA A 108 -10.59 10.38 -2.55
N GLY A 109 -10.90 10.47 -1.25
CA GLY A 109 -12.08 9.86 -0.63
C GLY A 109 -11.98 8.36 -0.34
N CYS A 110 -10.77 7.79 -0.31
CA CYS A 110 -10.54 6.41 0.07
C CYS A 110 -10.04 6.31 1.51
N THR A 111 -10.60 5.37 2.26
CA THR A 111 -10.11 5.01 3.60
C THR A 111 -8.81 4.20 3.46
N PRO A 112 -7.67 4.67 4.00
CA PRO A 112 -6.42 3.92 3.98
C PRO A 112 -6.56 2.61 4.77
N PRO A 113 -5.79 1.55 4.43
CA PRO A 113 -5.80 0.33 5.20
C PRO A 113 -5.27 0.63 6.61
N GLU A 114 -5.80 -0.08 7.62
CA GLU A 114 -5.24 0.00 8.96
C GLU A 114 -3.81 -0.55 8.91
N GLU A 115 -2.83 0.35 8.97
CA GLU A 115 -1.47 -0.01 9.37
C GLU A 115 -1.64 -0.70 10.72
N ASP A 116 -1.25 -1.97 10.84
CA ASP A 116 -1.37 -2.78 12.06
C ASP A 116 -0.96 -1.90 13.24
N ARG A 117 -1.96 -1.29 13.88
CA ARG A 117 -1.75 -0.61 15.14
C ARG A 117 -1.51 -1.79 16.03
N ASP A 118 -0.29 -1.90 16.54
CA ASP A 118 -0.07 -2.55 17.82
C ASP A 118 -1.31 -2.27 18.65
N ILE A 119 -2.03 -3.33 18.94
CA ILE A 119 -3.27 -3.31 19.70
C ILE A 119 -2.84 -3.01 21.14
N ASP A 120 -2.26 -1.84 21.38
CA ASP A 120 -2.35 -1.17 22.66
C ASP A 120 -3.75 -0.60 22.75
N THR A 121 -4.72 -1.52 22.84
CA THR A 121 -5.91 -1.25 23.62
C THR A 121 -5.38 -1.11 25.04
N SER A 122 -4.92 0.11 25.34
CA SER A 122 -4.72 0.63 26.66
C SER A 122 -5.94 0.24 27.47
N ARG A 123 -5.76 -0.88 28.18
CA ARG A 123 -6.26 -1.21 29.50
C ARG A 123 -7.05 -0.05 30.11
N ASP A 124 -8.31 0.07 29.71
CA ASP A 124 -9.30 0.85 30.43
C ASP A 124 -9.64 0.06 31.69
N GLN A 125 -8.74 0.16 32.67
CA GLN A 125 -9.03 -0.13 34.06
C GLN A 125 -10.02 0.92 34.55
N ALA A 126 -11.30 0.69 34.33
CA ALA A 126 -12.34 1.19 35.23
C ALA A 126 -12.47 0.20 36.39
N HIS A 127 -11.51 0.29 37.32
CA HIS A 127 -11.70 -0.20 38.68
C HIS A 127 -12.74 0.70 39.35
N ALA A 128 -13.98 0.25 39.43
CA ALA A 128 -14.98 0.80 40.33
C ALA A 128 -15.52 -0.34 41.19
N THR A 129 -14.71 -0.74 42.16
CA THR A 129 -15.21 -1.30 43.41
C THR A 129 -16.11 -0.25 44.06
N THR A 130 -17.41 -0.50 44.14
CA THR A 130 -18.25 0.06 45.19
C THR A 130 -19.22 -1.03 45.62
N VAL A 131 -18.86 -1.59 46.77
CA VAL A 131 -19.72 -2.29 47.73
C VAL A 131 -20.68 -1.25 48.35
N ASP A 132 -21.78 -1.75 48.92
CA ASP A 132 -22.92 -1.09 49.61
C ASP A 132 -24.17 -0.93 48.71
N ASP A 133 -25.35 -1.46 49.03
CA ASP A 133 -25.96 -1.93 50.30
C ASP A 133 -26.98 -3.05 50.00
#